data_AF-A0A2E6NNE0-F1
#
_entry.id   AF-A0A2E6NNE0-F1
#
_cell.length_a   1.000
_cell.length_b   1.000
_cell.length_c   1.000
_cell.angle_alpha   90.00
_cell.angle_beta   90.00
_cell.angle_gamma   90.00
#
_symmetry.space_group_name_H-M   'P 1'
#
loop_
_entity.id
_entity.type
_entity.pdbx_description
1 polymer ?
#
loop_
_entity_poly.entity_id
_entity_poly.type
_entity_poly.pdbx_seq_one_letter_code
_entity_poly.pdbx_strand_id
1 'polypeptide(L)'
;MSGTPGKYNFVVRIRRDHFRVNTASDSTAGHLPSIQGECPFRFEAGTWYRLRVEVLADEVLARIDDEHFVVGRHPIIDRRRSYFAFQVDGPSAAFDNVRLLSATGAGGWEGRRAKLLQAQAKRPWLPRNLDERHKDRKIIARDQAWRTDARYRELVERHESLRELAREQFPAAHISTKEARKKIAVLRKKLLQNDAEYKTLTRAINKAQRNEDLHLQKKNPHLETLPSSGYKAALKKLRLQARDNDPGFIALLEITAALENKRKNAYPQLERTNDEIVAERKAAWKKLHEASPDFRNSNEKVTKAWREVQAHLLKSDPELARLEKERQAAKKREK
;
A
#
# COMPACT_ATOMS: atom_id res chain seq x y z
N MET A 1 2.05 -0.25 5.97
CA MET A 1 2.30 -0.06 4.51
C MET A 1 2.07 1.41 4.25
N SER A 2 2.99 2.11 3.57
CA SER A 2 2.73 3.49 3.16
C SER A 2 1.55 3.51 2.19
N GLY A 3 0.73 4.57 2.28
CA GLY A 3 -0.57 4.68 1.64
C GLY A 3 -0.57 4.53 0.12
N THR A 4 -1.78 4.60 -0.43
CA THR A 4 -2.17 4.54 -1.85
C THR A 4 -1.04 4.78 -2.86
N PRO A 5 -0.85 3.91 -3.87
CA PRO A 5 0.16 4.11 -4.90
C PRO A 5 0.00 5.49 -5.57
N GLY A 6 1.09 6.24 -5.66
CA GLY A 6 1.30 7.18 -6.77
C GLY A 6 1.05 8.68 -6.57
N LYS A 7 1.59 9.34 -5.52
CA LYS A 7 1.75 10.82 -5.55
C LYS A 7 3.01 11.41 -4.90
N TYR A 8 3.83 10.61 -4.22
CA TYR A 8 5.09 11.09 -3.61
C TYR A 8 6.27 10.42 -4.29
N ASN A 9 7.42 11.12 -4.34
CA ASN A 9 8.63 10.59 -4.96
C ASN A 9 9.43 9.70 -4.00
N PHE A 10 9.52 10.13 -2.74
CA PHE A 10 10.20 9.43 -1.66
C PHE A 10 9.51 9.73 -0.33
N VAL A 11 9.84 8.95 0.69
CA VAL A 11 9.34 9.12 2.05
C VAL A 11 10.50 8.99 3.02
N VAL A 12 10.56 9.92 3.98
CA VAL A 12 11.35 9.76 5.21
C VAL A 12 10.44 9.09 6.23
N ARG A 13 10.70 7.82 6.52
CA ARG A 13 9.94 7.07 7.54
C ARG A 13 10.68 7.13 8.86
N ILE A 14 10.02 7.66 9.87
CA ILE A 14 10.52 7.70 11.24
C ILE A 14 9.85 6.60 12.05
N ARG A 15 10.66 5.86 12.81
CA ARG A 15 10.27 4.89 13.83
C ARG A 15 10.99 5.24 15.12
N ARG A 16 10.65 4.59 16.22
CA ARG A 16 11.22 4.92 17.54
C ARG A 16 12.74 4.68 17.64
N ASP A 17 13.27 3.80 16.80
CA ASP A 17 14.64 3.29 16.84
C ASP A 17 15.46 3.59 15.57
N HIS A 18 14.84 4.17 14.53
CA HIS A 18 15.53 4.59 13.31
C HIS A 18 14.72 5.57 12.49
N PHE A 19 15.37 6.17 11.50
CA PHE A 19 14.68 6.69 10.32
C PHE A 19 15.29 6.14 9.03
N ARG A 20 14.46 6.10 7.99
CA ARG A 20 14.78 5.47 6.70
C ARG A 20 14.27 6.31 5.55
N VAL A 21 15.03 6.35 4.45
CA VAL A 21 14.58 6.99 3.21
C VAL A 21 14.28 5.92 2.17
N ASN A 22 13.04 5.91 1.68
CA ASN A 22 12.57 4.98 0.66
C ASN A 22 11.99 5.76 -0.53
N THR A 23 12.14 5.25 -1.74
CA THR A 23 11.45 5.77 -2.91
C THR A 23 10.09 5.10 -3.11
N ALA A 24 9.16 5.83 -3.72
CA ALA A 24 7.81 5.32 -3.94
C ALA A 24 7.74 4.30 -5.06
N SER A 25 6.70 3.47 -5.02
CA SER A 25 6.27 2.71 -6.19
C SER A 25 5.34 3.59 -7.02
N ASP A 26 5.75 3.94 -8.23
CA ASP A 26 4.91 4.68 -9.17
C ASP A 26 4.98 4.03 -10.55
N SER A 27 3.88 3.39 -10.94
CA SER A 27 3.75 2.72 -12.23
C SER A 27 3.81 3.68 -13.41
N THR A 28 3.56 4.97 -13.19
CA THR A 28 3.66 6.00 -14.24
C THR A 28 5.11 6.45 -14.50
N ALA A 29 6.01 6.17 -13.55
CA ALA A 29 7.39 6.66 -13.59
C ALA A 29 8.36 5.68 -14.25
N GLY A 30 7.95 4.43 -14.48
CA GLY A 30 8.84 3.39 -15.02
C GLY A 30 10.00 3.02 -14.09
N HIS A 31 9.93 3.37 -12.79
CA HIS A 31 10.95 3.06 -11.80
C HIS A 31 10.41 2.16 -10.70
N LEU A 32 11.23 1.22 -10.24
CA LEU A 32 10.91 0.39 -9.09
C LEU A 32 11.19 1.14 -7.78
N PRO A 33 10.43 0.87 -6.70
CA PRO A 33 10.75 1.41 -5.39
C PRO A 33 12.07 0.83 -4.89
N SER A 34 12.79 1.63 -4.10
CA SER A 34 14.13 1.31 -3.61
C SER A 34 14.31 1.86 -2.19
N ILE A 35 15.25 1.29 -1.46
CA ILE A 35 15.68 1.81 -0.16
C ILE A 35 16.98 2.58 -0.38
N GLN A 36 16.99 3.85 0.01
CA GLN A 36 18.15 4.72 -0.15
C GLN A 36 19.13 4.59 1.01
N GLY A 37 18.62 4.32 2.20
CA GLY A 37 19.44 4.11 3.38
C GLY A 37 18.63 4.19 4.66
N GLU A 38 19.31 3.91 5.76
CA GLU A 38 18.77 3.89 7.10
C GLU A 38 19.79 4.46 8.08
N CYS A 39 19.28 5.12 9.12
CA CYS A 39 20.07 5.56 10.25
C CYS A 39 19.39 5.08 11.54
N PRO A 40 20.02 4.14 12.29
CA PRO A 40 19.67 3.89 13.67
C PRO A 40 19.71 5.20 14.46
N PHE A 41 18.63 5.48 15.18
CA PHE A 41 18.50 6.65 16.04
C PHE A 41 17.31 6.46 16.98
N ARG A 42 17.53 6.60 18.28
CA ARG A 42 16.49 6.40 19.28
C ARG A 42 15.76 7.72 19.54
N PHE A 43 14.51 7.79 19.08
CA PHE A 43 13.62 8.90 19.37
C PHE A 43 12.94 8.71 20.73
N GLU A 44 12.98 9.75 21.55
CA GLU A 44 12.37 9.81 22.86
C GLU A 44 11.02 10.54 22.80
N ALA A 45 10.04 10.03 23.55
CA ALA A 45 8.73 10.66 23.62
C ALA A 45 8.83 12.01 24.35
N GLY A 46 8.13 13.03 23.84
CA GLY A 46 8.13 14.37 24.42
C GLY A 46 9.32 15.24 24.03
N THR A 47 10.27 14.73 23.25
CA THR A 47 11.46 15.45 22.81
C THR A 47 11.29 16.01 21.40
N TRP A 48 11.71 17.26 21.19
CA TRP A 48 11.74 17.90 19.87
C TRP A 48 13.01 17.53 19.12
N TYR A 49 12.87 17.15 17.86
CA TYR A 49 13.97 16.83 16.95
C TYR A 49 13.87 17.67 15.68
N ARG A 50 15.00 18.12 15.15
CA ARG A 50 15.02 18.87 13.89
C ARG A 50 15.23 17.93 12.71
N LEU A 51 14.16 17.70 11.95
CA LEU A 51 14.23 17.04 10.64
C LEU A 51 14.52 18.07 9.55
N ARG A 52 15.61 17.87 8.81
CA ARG A 52 15.89 18.60 7.57
C ARG A 52 15.93 17.63 6.40
N VAL A 53 15.20 17.95 5.33
CA VAL A 53 15.19 17.18 4.09
C VAL A 53 15.57 18.11 2.95
N GLU A 54 16.73 17.85 2.36
CA GLU A 54 17.28 18.59 1.24
C GLU A 54 17.22 17.73 0.00
N VAL A 55 16.84 18.33 -1.13
CA VAL A 55 16.77 17.65 -2.41
C VAL A 55 17.46 18.50 -3.46
N LEU A 56 18.27 17.84 -4.27
CA LEU A 56 18.91 18.41 -5.44
C LEU A 56 18.81 17.39 -6.58
N ALA A 57 18.07 17.73 -7.64
CA ALA A 57 17.78 16.82 -8.75
C ALA A 57 17.29 15.42 -8.27
N ASP A 58 18.02 14.36 -8.61
CA ASP A 58 17.72 12.97 -8.25
C ASP A 58 18.24 12.56 -6.85
N GLU A 59 18.72 13.52 -6.06
CA GLU A 59 19.36 13.27 -4.77
C GLU A 59 18.51 13.76 -3.59
N VAL A 60 18.66 13.08 -2.46
CA VAL A 60 18.02 13.43 -1.20
C VAL A 60 19.02 13.29 -0.05
N LEU A 61 19.01 14.26 0.85
CA LEU A 61 19.69 14.22 2.14
C LEU A 61 18.64 14.47 3.24
N ALA A 62 18.34 13.44 4.02
CA ALA A 62 17.50 13.56 5.22
C ALA A 62 18.38 13.57 6.46
N ARG A 63 18.16 14.50 7.39
CA ARG A 63 18.96 14.68 8.60
C ARG A 63 18.09 14.86 9.84
N ILE A 64 18.49 14.24 10.93
CA ILE A 64 18.01 14.50 12.29
C ILE A 64 19.17 15.13 13.06
N ASP A 65 18.95 16.35 13.56
CA ASP A 65 19.91 17.13 14.36
C ASP A 65 21.33 17.21 13.74
N ASP A 66 21.39 17.27 12.42
CA ASP A 66 22.59 17.33 11.56
C ASP A 66 23.54 16.11 11.62
N GLU A 67 23.65 15.40 12.73
CA GLU A 67 24.55 14.25 12.94
C GLU A 67 24.04 12.95 12.32
N HIS A 68 22.73 12.72 12.39
CA HIS A 68 22.10 11.50 11.93
C HIS A 68 21.54 11.76 10.53
N PHE A 69 22.00 11.01 9.54
CA PHE A 69 21.65 11.32 8.15
C PHE A 69 21.43 10.08 7.30
N VAL A 70 20.66 10.25 6.23
CA VAL A 70 20.56 9.34 5.09
C VAL A 70 20.73 10.15 3.81
N VAL A 71 21.69 9.75 2.98
CA VAL A 71 21.88 10.20 1.60
C VAL A 71 21.33 9.14 0.66
N GLY A 72 20.56 9.60 -0.34
CA GLY A 72 19.98 8.77 -1.39
C GLY A 72 20.11 9.41 -2.76
N ARG A 73 20.06 8.57 -3.79
CA ARG A 73 20.00 8.99 -5.19
C ARG A 73 19.14 8.03 -6.00
N HIS A 74 18.10 8.54 -6.62
CA HIS A 74 17.20 7.74 -7.42
C HIS A 74 16.39 8.60 -8.40
N PRO A 75 16.24 8.19 -9.68
CA PRO A 75 15.59 9.00 -10.72
C PRO A 75 14.19 9.55 -10.36
N ILE A 76 13.36 8.75 -9.68
CA ILE A 76 12.03 9.20 -9.23
C ILE A 76 12.06 10.46 -8.33
N ILE A 77 13.18 10.74 -7.66
CA ILE A 77 13.35 11.90 -6.78
C ILE A 77 13.30 13.20 -7.60
N ASP A 78 13.85 13.20 -8.82
CA ASP A 78 13.93 14.33 -9.76
C ASP A 78 12.63 14.61 -10.52
N ARG A 79 11.51 14.09 -10.03
CA ARG A 79 10.21 14.38 -10.60
C ARG A 79 9.59 15.58 -9.92
N ARG A 80 8.75 16.33 -10.64
CA ARG A 80 7.96 17.43 -10.08
C ARG A 80 7.16 16.95 -8.87
N ARG A 81 7.31 17.65 -7.74
CA ARG A 81 6.60 17.38 -6.50
C ARG A 81 5.44 18.35 -6.38
N SER A 82 4.24 17.82 -6.36
CA SER A 82 3.00 18.59 -6.18
C SER A 82 2.34 18.33 -4.82
N TYR A 83 2.98 17.54 -3.96
CA TYR A 83 2.41 17.06 -2.72
C TYR A 83 3.48 16.94 -1.62
N PHE A 84 3.18 17.48 -0.46
CA PHE A 84 3.92 17.34 0.79
C PHE A 84 2.92 17.02 1.90
N ALA A 85 3.20 16.01 2.72
CA ALA A 85 2.32 15.64 3.82
C ALA A 85 3.05 14.86 4.91
N PHE A 86 2.49 14.94 6.13
CA PHE A 86 2.81 14.07 7.23
C PHE A 86 1.80 12.91 7.29
N GLN A 87 2.32 11.69 7.47
CA GLN A 87 1.51 10.51 7.71
C GLN A 87 1.90 9.94 9.09
N VAL A 88 0.93 9.84 9.99
CA VAL A 88 1.14 9.38 11.36
C VAL A 88 0.44 8.03 11.53
N ASP A 89 1.25 6.97 11.67
CA ASP A 89 0.79 5.63 12.02
C ASP A 89 0.76 5.53 13.56
N GLY A 90 -0.17 6.20 14.23
CA GLY A 90 -0.26 6.23 15.70
C GLY A 90 -1.32 7.21 16.23
N PRO A 91 -1.54 7.24 17.56
CA PRO A 91 -2.58 8.09 18.16
C PRO A 91 -2.29 9.60 18.02
N SER A 92 -1.01 10.00 18.01
CA SER A 92 -0.60 11.40 17.90
C SER A 92 0.86 11.57 17.49
N ALA A 93 1.16 12.66 16.78
CA ALA A 93 2.50 13.23 16.60
C ALA A 93 2.37 14.76 16.54
N ALA A 94 3.37 15.48 17.02
CA ALA A 94 3.40 16.95 16.98
C ALA A 94 4.42 17.42 15.94
N PHE A 95 4.05 18.44 15.18
CA PHE A 95 4.91 19.10 14.20
C PHE A 95 4.83 20.60 14.45
N ASP A 96 5.99 21.25 14.49
CA ASP A 96 6.09 22.69 14.65
C ASP A 96 7.18 23.24 13.72
N ASN A 97 7.12 24.55 13.42
CA ASN A 97 8.09 25.26 12.60
C ASN A 97 8.35 24.64 11.22
N VAL A 98 7.30 24.11 10.58
CA VAL A 98 7.40 23.50 9.25
C VAL A 98 7.64 24.58 8.19
N ARG A 99 8.79 24.52 7.51
CA ARG A 99 9.17 25.46 6.45
C ARG A 99 9.50 24.69 5.18
N LEU A 100 8.96 25.15 4.05
CA LEU A 100 9.34 24.71 2.71
C LEU A 100 10.07 25.85 2.04
N LEU A 101 11.34 25.61 1.70
CA LEU A 101 12.24 26.62 1.16
C LEU A 101 12.76 26.15 -0.20
N SER A 102 12.89 27.10 -1.12
CA SER A 102 13.66 26.91 -2.35
C SER A 102 15.13 27.21 -2.06
N ALA A 103 16.03 26.35 -2.50
CA ALA A 103 17.46 26.52 -2.34
C ALA A 103 18.18 26.12 -3.63
N THR A 104 19.36 26.71 -3.86
CA THR A 104 20.29 26.28 -4.91
C THR A 104 21.33 25.33 -4.31
N GLY A 105 21.94 24.50 -5.17
CA GLY A 105 23.00 23.58 -4.75
C GLY A 105 24.20 24.34 -4.18
N ALA A 106 24.70 23.88 -3.03
CA ALA A 106 25.89 24.47 -2.42
C ALA A 106 27.16 24.04 -3.19
N GLY A 107 28.12 24.97 -3.31
CA GLY A 107 29.45 24.65 -3.82
C GLY A 107 30.10 23.52 -3.02
N GLY A 108 30.79 22.61 -3.69
CA GLY A 108 31.45 21.46 -3.05
C GLY A 108 30.51 20.32 -2.61
N TRP A 109 29.23 20.34 -3.03
CA TRP A 109 28.27 19.29 -2.70
C TRP A 109 28.77 17.88 -3.06
N GLU A 110 29.37 17.70 -4.24
CA GLU A 110 29.87 16.38 -4.67
C GLU A 110 30.88 15.76 -3.69
N GLY A 111 31.83 16.57 -3.21
CA GLY A 111 32.82 16.14 -2.22
C GLY A 111 32.19 15.83 -0.86
N ARG A 112 31.23 16.65 -0.42
CA ARG A 112 30.47 16.40 0.82
C ARG A 112 29.65 15.12 0.72
N ARG A 113 28.94 14.94 -0.39
CA ARG A 113 28.13 13.76 -0.70
C ARG A 113 28.97 12.49 -0.64
N ALA A 114 30.15 12.48 -1.27
CA ALA A 114 31.04 11.32 -1.24
C ALA A 114 31.42 10.92 0.21
N LYS A 115 31.76 11.89 1.06
CA LYS A 115 32.04 11.66 2.49
C LYS A 115 30.84 11.08 3.24
N LEU A 116 29.65 11.63 3.01
CA LEU A 116 28.42 11.14 3.62
C LEU A 116 28.08 9.71 3.18
N LEU A 117 28.23 9.38 1.89
CA LEU A 117 28.01 8.03 1.38
C LEU A 117 28.96 7.01 2.02
N GLN A 118 30.24 7.35 2.18
CA GLN A 118 31.21 6.50 2.87
C GLN A 118 30.84 6.28 4.34
N ALA A 119 30.46 7.35 5.05
CA ALA A 119 30.04 7.25 6.44
C ALA A 119 28.74 6.44 6.60
N GLN A 120 27.79 6.59 5.68
CA GLN A 120 26.57 5.78 5.65
C GLN A 120 26.87 4.30 5.36
N ALA A 121 27.79 4.00 4.44
CA ALA A 121 28.15 2.61 4.09
C ALA A 121 28.85 1.87 5.24
N LYS A 122 29.60 2.59 6.08
CA LYS A 122 30.24 2.04 7.29
C LYS A 122 29.26 1.83 8.45
N ARG A 123 28.09 2.47 8.41
CA ARG A 123 27.10 2.38 9.49
C ARG A 123 26.36 1.05 9.40
N PRO A 124 26.33 0.24 10.49
CA PRO A 124 25.49 -0.95 10.51
C PRO A 124 24.02 -0.54 10.44
N TRP A 125 23.24 -1.31 9.67
CA TRP A 125 21.79 -1.22 9.71
C TRP A 125 21.26 -1.78 11.03
N LEU A 126 20.01 -1.47 11.37
CA LEU A 126 19.39 -2.08 12.55
C LEU A 126 19.41 -3.62 12.43
N PRO A 127 19.59 -4.33 13.56
CA PRO A 127 19.43 -5.78 13.59
C PRO A 127 18.07 -6.17 13.02
N ARG A 128 18.11 -7.07 12.04
CA ARG A 128 16.93 -7.58 11.33
C ARG A 128 17.02 -9.08 11.25
N ASN A 129 15.86 -9.73 11.29
CA ASN A 129 15.83 -11.16 11.03
C ASN A 129 16.20 -11.45 9.57
N LEU A 130 16.47 -12.72 9.28
CA LEU A 130 16.95 -13.14 7.96
C LEU A 130 15.97 -12.78 6.83
N ASP A 131 14.66 -12.93 7.05
CA ASP A 131 13.63 -12.62 6.07
C ASP A 131 13.55 -11.12 5.77
N GLU A 132 13.68 -10.27 6.79
CA GLU A 132 13.71 -8.82 6.65
C GLU A 132 14.93 -8.35 5.87
N ARG A 133 16.13 -8.87 6.21
CA ARG A 133 17.37 -8.57 5.48
C ARG A 133 17.26 -8.96 4.01
N HIS A 134 16.78 -10.19 3.75
CA HIS A 134 16.56 -10.68 2.40
C HIS A 134 15.54 -9.81 1.63
N LYS A 135 14.42 -9.44 2.26
CA LYS A 135 13.40 -8.59 1.64
C LYS A 135 13.94 -7.22 1.26
N ASP A 136 14.67 -6.57 2.17
CA ASP A 136 15.24 -5.25 1.93
C ASP A 136 16.30 -5.29 0.82
N ARG A 137 17.21 -6.27 0.87
CA ARG A 137 18.22 -6.43 -0.18
C ARG A 137 17.56 -6.70 -1.53
N LYS A 138 16.51 -7.51 -1.57
CA LYS A 138 15.75 -7.79 -2.80
C LYS A 138 15.13 -6.54 -3.41
N ILE A 139 14.60 -5.63 -2.58
CA ILE A 139 14.05 -4.35 -3.07
C ILE A 139 15.14 -3.53 -3.76
N ILE A 140 16.30 -3.38 -3.10
CA ILE A 140 17.45 -2.63 -3.64
C ILE A 140 17.97 -3.28 -4.93
N ALA A 141 18.21 -4.60 -4.92
CA ALA A 141 18.74 -5.34 -6.05
C ALA A 141 17.84 -5.23 -7.29
N ARG A 142 16.51 -5.30 -7.09
CA ARG A 142 15.54 -5.16 -8.18
C ARG A 142 15.58 -3.78 -8.82
N ASP A 143 15.58 -2.72 -8.01
CA ASP A 143 15.72 -1.35 -8.53
C ASP A 143 17.03 -1.17 -9.30
N GLN A 144 18.15 -1.59 -8.70
CA GLN A 144 19.46 -1.47 -9.33
C GLN A 144 19.51 -2.21 -10.66
N ALA A 145 19.10 -3.49 -10.70
CA ALA A 145 19.05 -4.27 -11.93
C ALA A 145 18.09 -3.65 -12.96
N TRP A 146 16.92 -3.17 -12.53
CA TRP A 146 15.98 -2.50 -13.43
C TRP A 146 16.58 -1.27 -14.10
N ARG A 147 17.42 -0.50 -13.40
CA ARG A 147 18.07 0.69 -13.97
C ARG A 147 19.27 0.36 -14.85
N THR A 148 20.10 -0.61 -14.45
CA THR A 148 21.42 -0.81 -15.07
C THR A 148 21.55 -2.05 -15.93
N ASP A 149 20.60 -2.99 -15.89
CA ASP A 149 20.70 -4.29 -16.54
C ASP A 149 19.56 -4.47 -17.57
N ALA A 150 19.91 -4.33 -18.86
CA ALA A 150 18.97 -4.51 -19.96
C ALA A 150 18.41 -5.94 -20.02
N ARG A 151 19.25 -6.95 -19.72
CA ARG A 151 18.82 -8.35 -19.73
C ARG A 151 17.80 -8.61 -18.63
N TYR A 152 17.99 -8.02 -17.45
CA TYR A 152 17.00 -8.10 -16.37
C TYR A 152 15.64 -7.51 -16.81
N ARG A 153 15.63 -6.35 -17.48
CA ARG A 153 14.40 -5.74 -18.02
C ARG A 153 13.70 -6.66 -19.03
N GLU A 154 14.43 -7.21 -20.00
CA GLU A 154 13.88 -8.16 -20.98
C GLU A 154 13.23 -9.38 -20.31
N LEU A 155 13.88 -9.96 -19.30
CA LEU A 155 13.35 -11.12 -18.58
C LEU A 155 12.06 -10.76 -17.81
N VAL A 156 12.01 -9.58 -17.20
CA VAL A 156 10.81 -9.09 -16.49
C VAL A 156 9.68 -8.83 -17.49
N GLU A 157 9.96 -8.17 -18.60
CA GLU A 157 8.97 -7.91 -19.66
C GLU A 157 8.41 -9.21 -20.23
N ARG A 158 9.26 -10.19 -20.54
CA ARG A 158 8.84 -11.52 -20.98
C ARG A 158 7.93 -12.19 -19.95
N HIS A 159 8.28 -12.12 -18.67
CA HIS A 159 7.48 -12.69 -17.59
C HIS A 159 6.10 -12.01 -17.49
N GLU A 160 6.04 -10.68 -17.53
CA GLU A 160 4.77 -9.95 -17.46
C GLU A 160 3.91 -10.22 -18.71
N SER A 161 4.48 -10.25 -19.91
CA SER A 161 3.75 -10.60 -21.15
C SER A 161 3.13 -12.01 -21.08
N LEU A 162 3.86 -13.00 -20.56
CA LEU A 162 3.31 -14.34 -20.35
C LEU A 162 2.19 -14.34 -19.29
N ARG A 163 2.29 -13.52 -18.25
CA ARG A 163 1.25 -13.38 -17.23
C ARG A 163 -0.01 -12.68 -17.73
N GLU A 164 0.13 -11.70 -18.61
CA GLU A 164 -1.01 -11.06 -19.29
C GLU A 164 -1.68 -12.05 -20.23
N LEU A 165 -0.92 -12.75 -21.07
CA LEU A 165 -1.47 -13.78 -21.96
C LEU A 165 -2.22 -14.88 -21.18
N ALA A 166 -1.65 -15.38 -20.08
CA ALA A 166 -2.33 -16.35 -19.23
C ALA A 166 -3.64 -15.79 -18.64
N ARG A 167 -3.66 -14.50 -18.27
CA ARG A 167 -4.86 -13.83 -17.74
C ARG A 167 -5.94 -13.65 -18.80
N GLU A 168 -5.56 -13.34 -20.04
CA GLU A 168 -6.48 -13.22 -21.17
C GLU A 168 -7.08 -14.56 -21.58
N GLN A 169 -6.25 -15.62 -21.62
CA GLN A 169 -6.70 -16.98 -21.98
C GLN A 169 -7.55 -17.62 -20.87
N PHE A 170 -7.20 -17.38 -19.60
CA PHE A 170 -7.83 -18.04 -18.46
C PHE A 170 -8.32 -17.04 -17.39
N PRO A 171 -9.23 -16.11 -17.73
CA PRO A 171 -9.59 -14.99 -16.87
C PRO A 171 -10.24 -15.43 -15.55
N ALA A 172 -10.96 -16.55 -15.53
CA ALA A 172 -11.59 -17.07 -14.31
C ALA A 172 -10.57 -17.51 -13.24
N ALA A 173 -9.41 -18.04 -13.65
CA ALA A 173 -8.34 -18.45 -12.73
C ALA A 173 -7.43 -17.29 -12.31
N HIS A 174 -7.39 -16.21 -13.10
CA HIS A 174 -6.47 -15.09 -12.89
C HIS A 174 -7.15 -13.78 -12.44
N ILE A 175 -8.48 -13.75 -12.30
CA ILE A 175 -9.19 -12.56 -11.83
C ILE A 175 -8.71 -12.15 -10.42
N SER A 176 -8.37 -10.88 -10.26
CA SER A 176 -8.04 -10.32 -8.96
C SER A 176 -9.30 -9.98 -8.17
N THR A 177 -9.20 -9.97 -6.84
CA THR A 177 -10.28 -9.50 -5.96
C THR A 177 -10.70 -8.07 -6.30
N LYS A 178 -9.75 -7.21 -6.68
CA LYS A 178 -10.02 -5.84 -7.13
C LYS A 178 -10.87 -5.79 -8.40
N GLU A 179 -10.55 -6.60 -9.40
CA GLU A 179 -11.32 -6.67 -10.65
C GLU A 179 -12.71 -7.26 -10.42
N ALA A 180 -12.83 -8.32 -9.62
CA ALA A 180 -14.12 -8.89 -9.24
C ALA A 180 -15.00 -7.86 -8.52
N ARG A 181 -14.42 -7.10 -7.57
CA ARG A 181 -15.11 -5.98 -6.90
C ARG A 181 -15.51 -4.87 -7.87
N LYS A 182 -14.67 -4.56 -8.86
CA LYS A 182 -15.00 -3.60 -9.92
C LYS A 182 -16.20 -4.09 -10.75
N LYS A 183 -16.26 -5.37 -11.09
CA LYS A 183 -17.43 -5.97 -11.78
C LYS A 183 -18.70 -5.87 -10.93
N ILE A 184 -18.63 -6.15 -9.63
CA ILE A 184 -19.76 -5.95 -8.70
C ILE A 184 -20.19 -4.48 -8.65
N ALA A 185 -19.24 -3.55 -8.58
CA ALA A 185 -19.56 -2.12 -8.58
C ALA A 185 -20.22 -1.65 -9.88
N VAL A 186 -19.79 -2.17 -11.03
CA VAL A 186 -20.44 -1.93 -12.34
C VAL A 186 -21.86 -2.50 -12.33
N LEU A 187 -22.06 -3.71 -11.82
CA LEU A 187 -23.38 -4.31 -11.68
C LEU A 187 -24.31 -3.48 -10.79
N ARG A 188 -23.82 -2.99 -9.64
CA ARG A 188 -24.57 -2.07 -8.75
C ARG A 188 -25.04 -0.82 -9.49
N LYS A 189 -24.16 -0.22 -10.32
CA LYS A 189 -24.51 0.95 -11.13
C LYS A 189 -25.58 0.62 -12.17
N LYS A 190 -25.45 -0.51 -12.87
CA LYS A 190 -26.43 -0.97 -13.86
C LYS A 190 -27.80 -1.23 -13.23
N LEU A 191 -27.85 -1.89 -12.08
CA LEU A 191 -29.09 -2.12 -11.33
C LEU A 191 -29.71 -0.80 -10.88
N LEU A 192 -28.92 0.16 -10.38
CA LEU A 192 -29.46 1.47 -9.99
C LEU A 192 -30.09 2.25 -11.15
N GLN A 193 -29.61 2.03 -12.37
CA GLN A 193 -30.12 2.68 -13.59
C GLN A 193 -31.37 1.97 -14.12
N ASN A 194 -31.35 0.64 -14.18
CA ASN A 194 -32.28 -0.13 -14.99
C ASN A 194 -33.27 -0.98 -14.18
N ASP A 195 -33.04 -1.16 -12.88
CA ASP A 195 -33.88 -1.99 -12.01
C ASP A 195 -34.64 -1.09 -11.03
N ALA A 196 -35.97 -1.02 -11.22
CA ALA A 196 -36.86 -0.19 -10.42
C ALA A 196 -36.98 -0.66 -8.97
N GLU A 197 -36.94 -1.97 -8.74
CA GLU A 197 -37.02 -2.55 -7.39
C GLU A 197 -35.73 -2.24 -6.62
N TYR A 198 -34.57 -2.50 -7.22
CA TYR A 198 -33.26 -2.19 -6.62
C TYR A 198 -33.14 -0.69 -6.27
N LYS A 199 -33.58 0.19 -7.17
CA LYS A 199 -33.57 1.63 -6.97
C LYS A 199 -34.49 2.06 -5.83
N THR A 200 -35.70 1.51 -5.77
CA THR A 200 -36.67 1.79 -4.71
C THR A 200 -36.13 1.34 -3.35
N LEU A 201 -35.59 0.12 -3.29
CA LEU A 201 -35.03 -0.44 -2.07
C LEU A 201 -33.79 0.32 -1.60
N THR A 202 -32.91 0.71 -2.52
CA THR A 202 -31.74 1.56 -2.19
C THR A 202 -32.15 2.92 -1.64
N ARG A 203 -33.19 3.55 -2.21
CA ARG A 203 -33.74 4.81 -1.69
C ARG A 203 -34.35 4.63 -0.30
N ALA A 204 -35.07 3.53 -0.06
CA ALA A 204 -35.65 3.22 1.24
C ALA A 204 -34.57 3.05 2.32
N ILE A 205 -33.50 2.30 2.02
CA ILE A 205 -32.35 2.14 2.93
C ILE A 205 -31.70 3.50 3.25
N ASN A 206 -31.43 4.31 2.22
CA ASN A 206 -30.84 5.63 2.42
C ASN A 206 -31.75 6.55 3.25
N LYS A 207 -33.07 6.45 3.10
CA LYS A 207 -34.03 7.21 3.91
C LYS A 207 -34.04 6.73 5.36
N ALA A 208 -34.01 5.41 5.59
CA ALA A 208 -33.95 4.84 6.93
C ALA A 208 -32.67 5.25 7.68
N GLN A 209 -31.50 5.18 7.03
CA GLN A 209 -30.22 5.63 7.60
C GLN A 209 -30.19 7.14 7.89
N ARG A 210 -30.86 7.96 7.09
CA ARG A 210 -31.02 9.40 7.40
C ARG A 210 -31.90 9.62 8.62
N ASN A 211 -32.96 8.83 8.78
CA ASN A 211 -33.84 8.92 9.94
C ASN A 211 -33.11 8.53 11.24
N GLU A 212 -32.21 7.54 11.18
CA GLU A 212 -31.30 7.22 12.30
C GLU A 212 -30.47 8.45 12.72
N ASP A 213 -29.86 9.15 11.76
CA ASP A 213 -29.05 10.33 12.04
C ASP A 213 -29.89 11.50 12.56
N LEU A 214 -31.05 11.76 11.95
CA LEU A 214 -31.99 12.81 12.38
C LEU A 214 -32.49 12.56 13.80
N HIS A 215 -32.74 11.30 14.19
CA HIS A 215 -33.15 10.95 15.55
C HIS A 215 -32.07 11.32 16.57
N LEU A 216 -30.81 11.01 16.27
CA LEU A 216 -29.68 11.36 17.13
C LEU A 216 -29.42 12.87 17.17
N GLN A 217 -29.53 13.56 16.05
CA GLN A 217 -29.42 15.02 15.97
C GLN A 217 -30.49 15.72 16.80
N LYS A 218 -31.76 15.28 16.69
CA LYS A 218 -32.87 15.85 17.46
C LYS A 218 -32.65 15.73 18.96
N LYS A 219 -32.05 14.62 19.42
CA LYS A 219 -31.69 14.42 20.83
C LYS A 219 -30.39 15.13 21.25
N ASN A 220 -29.55 15.52 20.30
CA ASN A 220 -28.24 16.14 20.54
C ASN A 220 -28.01 17.37 19.66
N PRO A 221 -28.70 18.51 19.92
CA PRO A 221 -28.63 19.69 19.06
C PRO A 221 -27.22 20.28 18.91
N HIS A 222 -26.35 20.10 19.91
CA HIS A 222 -24.95 20.55 19.88
C HIS A 222 -24.11 19.92 18.76
N LEU A 223 -24.60 18.86 18.10
CA LEU A 223 -23.93 18.30 16.93
C LEU A 223 -23.84 19.32 15.78
N GLU A 224 -24.88 20.14 15.58
CA GLU A 224 -24.94 21.10 14.48
C GLU A 224 -23.91 22.22 14.60
N THR A 225 -23.42 22.48 15.82
CA THR A 225 -22.41 23.51 16.09
C THR A 225 -20.97 23.02 15.89
N LEU A 226 -20.76 21.71 15.68
CA LEU A 226 -19.42 21.14 15.52
C LEU A 226 -18.88 21.33 14.10
N PRO A 227 -17.57 21.56 13.93
CA PRO A 227 -16.93 21.49 12.62
C PRO A 227 -17.05 20.08 12.05
N SER A 228 -17.02 19.94 10.72
CA SER A 228 -17.28 18.66 10.02
C SER A 228 -16.48 17.46 10.55
N SER A 229 -15.22 17.67 10.95
CA SER A 229 -14.36 16.64 11.55
C SER A 229 -14.85 16.20 12.94
N GLY A 230 -15.26 17.14 13.79
CA GLY A 230 -15.84 16.90 15.11
C GLY A 230 -17.23 16.26 15.03
N TYR A 231 -18.07 16.72 14.09
CA TYR A 231 -19.41 16.19 13.87
C TYR A 231 -19.42 14.68 13.63
N LYS A 232 -18.57 14.18 12.70
CA LYS A 232 -18.53 12.75 12.36
C LYS A 232 -18.09 11.88 13.53
N ALA A 233 -17.11 12.34 14.31
CA ALA A 233 -16.62 11.63 15.49
C ALA A 233 -17.69 11.58 16.58
N ALA A 234 -18.36 12.71 16.86
CA ALA A 234 -19.42 12.81 17.84
C ALA A 234 -20.63 11.93 17.47
N LEU A 235 -21.09 12.00 16.21
CA LEU A 235 -22.20 11.17 15.71
C LEU A 235 -21.88 9.67 15.83
N LYS A 236 -20.65 9.25 15.51
CA LYS A 236 -20.22 7.85 15.67
C LYS A 236 -20.28 7.39 17.12
N LYS A 237 -19.85 8.24 18.07
CA LYS A 237 -19.91 7.93 19.51
C LYS A 237 -21.36 7.80 19.99
N LEU A 238 -22.23 8.72 19.59
CA LEU A 238 -23.65 8.69 19.94
C LEU A 238 -24.36 7.45 19.38
N ARG A 239 -24.07 7.06 18.14
CA ARG A 239 -24.60 5.81 17.55
C ARG A 239 -24.24 4.58 18.37
N LEU A 240 -23.03 4.52 18.95
CA LEU A 240 -22.62 3.41 19.81
C LEU A 240 -23.40 3.43 21.13
N GLN A 241 -23.53 4.59 21.76
CA GLN A 241 -24.27 4.71 23.04
C GLN A 241 -25.76 4.44 22.90
N ALA A 242 -26.37 4.88 21.79
CA ALA A 242 -27.80 4.73 21.52
C ALA A 242 -28.20 3.29 21.18
N ARG A 243 -27.26 2.46 20.71
CA ARG A 243 -27.51 1.03 20.42
C ARG A 243 -27.93 0.24 21.65
N ASP A 244 -27.45 0.63 22.82
CA ASP A 244 -27.70 -0.11 24.05
C ASP A 244 -28.78 0.53 24.92
N ASN A 245 -29.09 1.82 24.71
CA ASN A 245 -29.86 2.63 25.66
C ASN A 245 -31.01 3.44 25.07
N ASP A 246 -31.22 3.41 23.75
CA ASP A 246 -32.29 4.18 23.09
C ASP A 246 -33.23 3.27 22.28
N PRO A 247 -34.36 2.84 22.86
CA PRO A 247 -35.33 1.97 22.18
C PRO A 247 -35.83 2.51 20.85
N GLY A 248 -35.99 3.84 20.74
CA GLY A 248 -36.41 4.48 19.49
C GLY A 248 -35.34 4.38 18.40
N PHE A 249 -34.06 4.46 18.78
CA PHE A 249 -32.95 4.26 17.86
C PHE A 249 -32.80 2.78 17.47
N ILE A 250 -32.97 1.85 18.41
CA ILE A 250 -32.93 0.41 18.14
C ILE A 250 -34.00 0.02 17.11
N ALA A 251 -35.24 0.48 17.27
CA ALA A 251 -36.31 0.23 16.30
C ALA A 251 -35.98 0.77 14.89
N LEU A 252 -35.30 1.91 14.78
CA LEU A 252 -34.82 2.44 13.49
C LEU A 252 -33.74 1.54 12.87
N LEU A 253 -32.80 1.02 13.69
CA LEU A 253 -31.80 0.06 13.23
C LEU A 253 -32.43 -1.23 12.70
N GLU A 254 -33.48 -1.73 13.35
CA GLU A 254 -34.21 -2.92 12.90
C GLU A 254 -34.89 -2.71 11.54
N ILE A 255 -35.49 -1.54 11.32
CA ILE A 255 -36.09 -1.18 10.01
C ILE A 255 -35.01 -1.17 8.92
N THR A 256 -33.87 -0.52 9.18
CA THR A 256 -32.74 -0.49 8.23
C THR A 256 -32.22 -1.90 7.98
N ALA A 257 -32.03 -2.71 9.03
CA ALA A 257 -31.55 -4.10 8.91
C ALA A 257 -32.51 -4.97 8.09
N ALA A 258 -33.83 -4.83 8.27
CA ALA A 258 -34.84 -5.54 7.48
C ALA A 258 -34.76 -5.17 5.99
N LEU A 259 -34.60 -3.88 5.67
CA LEU A 259 -34.44 -3.41 4.29
C LEU A 259 -33.11 -3.86 3.67
N GLU A 260 -32.02 -3.84 4.42
CA GLU A 260 -30.72 -4.34 4.00
C GLU A 260 -30.76 -5.86 3.73
N ASN A 261 -31.40 -6.64 4.60
CA ASN A 261 -31.62 -8.07 4.42
C ASN A 261 -32.49 -8.36 3.18
N LYS A 262 -33.56 -7.59 2.97
CA LYS A 262 -34.37 -7.70 1.75
C LYS A 262 -33.51 -7.48 0.50
N ARG A 263 -32.63 -6.47 0.50
CA ARG A 263 -31.74 -6.20 -0.65
C ARG A 263 -30.73 -7.32 -0.84
N LYS A 264 -30.13 -7.81 0.24
CA LYS A 264 -29.19 -8.92 0.21
C LYS A 264 -29.82 -10.18 -0.36
N ASN A 265 -31.06 -10.50 -0.01
CA ASN A 265 -31.77 -11.68 -0.49
C ASN A 265 -32.21 -11.53 -1.96
N ALA A 266 -32.64 -10.34 -2.38
CA ALA A 266 -33.02 -10.09 -3.77
C ALA A 266 -31.81 -9.99 -4.71
N TYR A 267 -30.65 -9.58 -4.21
CA TYR A 267 -29.43 -9.36 -5.01
C TYR A 267 -28.17 -10.00 -4.38
N PRO A 268 -28.17 -11.32 -4.11
CA PRO A 268 -27.07 -12.01 -3.43
C PRO A 268 -25.73 -11.89 -4.17
N GLN A 269 -25.75 -11.75 -5.49
CA GLN A 269 -24.58 -11.53 -6.33
C GLN A 269 -23.78 -10.26 -6.00
N LEU A 270 -24.39 -9.30 -5.29
CA LEU A 270 -23.75 -8.05 -4.87
C LEU A 270 -23.01 -8.16 -3.52
N GLU A 271 -23.30 -9.21 -2.75
CA GLU A 271 -22.83 -9.40 -1.38
C GLU A 271 -21.60 -10.31 -1.29
N ARG A 272 -21.08 -10.74 -2.44
CA ARG A 272 -19.89 -11.59 -2.53
C ARG A 272 -18.73 -11.02 -1.73
N THR A 273 -18.17 -11.82 -0.83
CA THR A 273 -17.04 -11.50 0.03
C THR A 273 -15.71 -11.66 -0.71
N ASN A 274 -14.62 -11.16 -0.11
CA ASN A 274 -13.29 -11.37 -0.69
C ASN A 274 -12.90 -12.86 -0.65
N ASP A 275 -13.33 -13.58 0.38
CA ASP A 275 -13.01 -14.99 0.56
C ASP A 275 -13.76 -15.87 -0.45
N GLU A 276 -15.04 -15.58 -0.71
CA GLU A 276 -15.80 -16.25 -1.78
C GLU A 276 -15.17 -16.02 -3.16
N ILE A 277 -14.74 -14.79 -3.47
CA ILE A 277 -14.03 -14.49 -4.72
C ILE A 277 -12.72 -15.31 -4.82
N VAL A 278 -11.97 -15.44 -3.73
CA VAL A 278 -10.74 -16.23 -3.69
C VAL A 278 -11.05 -17.72 -3.84
N ALA A 279 -12.10 -18.23 -3.21
CA ALA A 279 -12.53 -19.62 -3.28
C ALA A 279 -12.96 -20.00 -4.71
N GLU A 280 -13.80 -19.19 -5.34
CA GLU A 280 -14.21 -19.38 -6.74
C GLU A 280 -13.01 -19.38 -7.69
N ARG A 281 -12.08 -18.44 -7.52
CA ARG A 281 -10.84 -18.42 -8.31
C ARG A 281 -10.03 -19.69 -8.12
N LYS A 282 -9.88 -20.17 -6.88
CA LYS A 282 -9.17 -21.43 -6.59
C LYS A 282 -9.88 -22.62 -7.23
N ALA A 283 -11.21 -22.68 -7.19
CA ALA A 283 -11.99 -23.73 -7.83
C ALA A 283 -11.84 -23.70 -9.37
N ALA A 284 -11.91 -22.51 -9.98
CA ALA A 284 -11.67 -22.33 -11.41
C ALA A 284 -10.24 -22.74 -11.80
N TRP A 285 -9.25 -22.36 -10.99
CA TRP A 285 -7.86 -22.78 -11.18
C TRP A 285 -7.74 -24.31 -11.14
N LYS A 286 -8.30 -24.98 -10.12
CA LYS A 286 -8.26 -26.44 -9.97
C LYS A 286 -8.92 -27.14 -11.16
N LYS A 287 -10.12 -26.72 -11.54
CA LYS A 287 -10.85 -27.25 -12.69
C LYS A 287 -10.05 -27.12 -13.99
N LEU A 288 -9.45 -25.97 -14.23
CA LEU A 288 -8.62 -25.74 -15.42
C LEU A 288 -7.33 -26.56 -15.38
N HIS A 289 -6.72 -26.73 -14.21
CA HIS A 289 -5.52 -27.55 -14.05
C HIS A 289 -5.77 -29.02 -14.38
N GLU A 290 -6.91 -29.56 -13.96
CA GLU A 290 -7.31 -30.94 -14.24
C GLU A 290 -7.75 -31.13 -15.70
N ALA A 291 -8.49 -30.17 -16.26
CA ALA A 291 -9.14 -30.34 -17.56
C ALA A 291 -8.34 -29.82 -18.77
N SER A 292 -7.40 -28.88 -18.59
CA SER A 292 -6.75 -28.16 -19.70
C SER A 292 -5.22 -28.33 -19.70
N PRO A 293 -4.65 -29.07 -20.66
CA PRO A 293 -3.21 -29.09 -20.92
C PRO A 293 -2.64 -27.70 -21.23
N ASP A 294 -3.38 -26.88 -21.98
CA ASP A 294 -2.96 -25.51 -22.33
C ASP A 294 -2.80 -24.63 -21.11
N PHE A 295 -3.70 -24.75 -20.13
CA PHE A 295 -3.59 -24.04 -18.86
C PHE A 295 -2.35 -24.45 -18.07
N ARG A 296 -2.04 -25.75 -18.03
CA ARG A 296 -0.83 -26.26 -17.38
C ARG A 296 0.43 -25.73 -18.06
N ASN A 297 0.50 -25.82 -19.39
CA ASN A 297 1.62 -25.29 -20.18
C ASN A 297 1.79 -23.77 -20.00
N SER A 298 0.69 -23.01 -19.99
CA SER A 298 0.72 -21.56 -19.75
C SER A 298 1.29 -21.21 -18.37
N ASN A 299 0.82 -21.90 -17.31
CA ASN A 299 1.36 -21.72 -15.96
C ASN A 299 2.83 -22.15 -15.83
N GLU A 300 3.25 -23.22 -16.51
CA GLU A 300 4.64 -23.66 -16.55
C GLU A 300 5.54 -22.62 -17.21
N LYS A 301 5.12 -22.04 -18.34
CA LYS A 301 5.85 -20.94 -19.01
C LYS A 301 6.01 -19.73 -18.11
N VAL A 302 4.92 -19.29 -17.45
CA VAL A 302 4.95 -18.18 -16.48
C VAL A 302 5.91 -18.50 -15.33
N THR A 303 5.81 -19.70 -14.76
CA THR A 303 6.65 -20.14 -13.63
C THR A 303 8.12 -20.20 -14.03
N LYS A 304 8.43 -20.73 -15.21
CA LYS A 304 9.80 -20.79 -15.75
C LYS A 304 10.36 -19.38 -15.96
N ALA A 305 9.61 -18.49 -16.60
CA ALA A 305 10.04 -17.11 -16.80
C ALA A 305 10.30 -16.38 -15.46
N TRP A 306 9.46 -16.60 -14.44
CA TRP A 306 9.71 -16.07 -13.10
C TRP A 306 11.00 -16.60 -12.48
N ARG A 307 11.25 -17.91 -12.60
CA ARG A 307 12.49 -18.54 -12.12
C ARG A 307 13.71 -17.97 -12.84
N GLU A 308 13.63 -17.71 -14.13
CA GLU A 308 14.71 -17.05 -14.90
C GLU A 308 14.99 -15.64 -14.37
N VAL A 309 13.96 -14.82 -14.13
CA VAL A 309 14.10 -13.48 -13.51
C VAL A 309 14.77 -13.58 -12.14
N GLN A 310 14.34 -14.52 -11.29
CA GLN A 310 14.92 -14.71 -9.96
C GLN A 310 16.36 -15.19 -10.02
N ALA A 311 16.67 -16.18 -10.86
CA ALA A 311 18.01 -16.72 -11.01
C ALA A 311 18.98 -15.63 -11.52
N HIS A 312 18.56 -14.83 -12.49
CA HIS A 312 19.35 -13.71 -13.00
C HIS A 312 19.63 -12.67 -11.92
N LEU A 313 18.62 -12.31 -11.12
CA LEU A 313 18.77 -11.36 -10.01
C LEU A 313 19.71 -11.87 -8.91
N LEU A 314 19.64 -13.16 -8.56
CA LEU A 314 20.57 -13.76 -7.59
C LEU A 314 22.00 -13.83 -8.15
N LYS A 315 22.15 -14.05 -9.46
CA LYS A 315 23.47 -14.04 -10.10
C LYS A 315 24.11 -12.65 -10.09
N SER A 316 23.33 -11.59 -10.24
CA SER A 316 23.84 -10.21 -10.27
C SER A 316 24.04 -9.58 -8.89
N ASP A 317 23.45 -10.13 -7.83
CA ASP A 317 23.57 -9.62 -6.46
C ASP A 317 24.07 -10.70 -5.47
N PRO A 318 25.40 -10.75 -5.20
CA PRO A 318 25.99 -11.78 -4.35
C PRO A 318 25.45 -11.80 -2.91
N GLU A 319 25.13 -10.65 -2.35
CA GLU A 319 24.59 -10.55 -1.00
C GLU A 319 23.16 -11.09 -0.93
N LEU A 320 22.33 -10.79 -1.93
CA LEU A 320 20.99 -11.37 -2.04
C LEU A 320 21.08 -12.89 -2.21
N ALA A 321 22.01 -13.39 -3.02
CA ALA A 321 22.25 -14.83 -3.18
C ALA A 321 22.67 -15.51 -1.87
N ARG A 322 23.54 -14.87 -1.09
CA ARG A 322 23.94 -15.35 0.24
C ARG A 322 22.73 -15.44 1.18
N LEU A 323 21.94 -14.38 1.28
CA LEU A 323 20.75 -14.33 2.12
C LEU A 323 19.68 -15.36 1.70
N GLU A 324 19.50 -15.60 0.40
CA GLU A 324 18.58 -16.64 -0.09
C GLU A 324 19.04 -18.05 0.32
N LYS A 325 20.34 -18.35 0.22
CA LYS A 325 20.91 -19.64 0.67
C LYS A 325 20.75 -19.83 2.17
N GLU A 326 21.06 -18.82 2.97
CA GLU A 326 20.85 -18.85 4.43
C GLU A 326 19.38 -19.14 4.76
N ARG A 327 18.45 -18.49 4.06
CA ARG A 327 17.01 -18.66 4.30
C ARG A 327 16.53 -20.06 3.93
N GLN A 328 17.03 -20.61 2.83
CA GLN A 328 16.73 -22.00 2.46
C GLN A 328 17.29 -23.01 3.45
N ALA A 329 18.49 -22.76 4.00
CA ALA A 329 19.07 -23.59 5.05
C ALA A 329 18.26 -23.53 6.35
N ALA A 330 17.83 -22.34 6.78
CA ALA A 330 16.98 -22.17 7.96
C ALA A 330 15.66 -22.96 7.84
N LYS A 331 14.98 -22.85 6.70
CA LYS A 331 13.73 -23.60 6.43
C LYS A 331 13.90 -25.11 6.40
N LYS A 332 15.10 -25.62 6.08
CA LYS A 332 15.40 -27.05 6.12
C LYS A 332 15.67 -27.56 7.53
N ARG A 333 16.05 -26.69 8.47
CA ARG A 333 16.28 -27.04 9.87
C ARG A 333 15.00 -27.04 10.70
N GLU A 334 13.98 -26.31 10.24
CA GLU A 334 12.65 -26.24 10.86
C GLU A 334 11.70 -27.37 10.40
N LYS A 335 12.09 -28.13 9.37
CA LYS A 335 11.39 -29.34 8.91
C LYS A 335 12.11 -30.56 9.43
#